data_AF-A0A358PHQ1-F1
#
_entry.id   AF-A0A358PHQ1-F1
#
_cell.length_a   1.000
_cell.length_b   1.000
_cell.length_c   1.000
_cell.angle_alpha   90.00
_cell.angle_beta   90.00
_cell.angle_gamma   90.00
#
_symmetry.space_group_name_H-M   'P 1'
#
loop_
_entity.id
_entity.type
_entity.pdbx_description
1 polymer ?
#
loop_
_entity_poly.entity_id
_entity_poly.type
_entity_poly.pdbx_seq_one_letter_code
_entity_poly.pdbx_strand_id
1 'polypeptide(L)'
;MFKKTLAMLLALLMMLSLAACVVNIHDGDPDDGKKQEQTTNDPDPTKDPERTGEPQETEDPADAKFDEFKQTATIEETVLYNDNGIVITAKDLTYEDSGVTLNLLLENNRDEELSFSSVNSTSVNGYMLYGGNLNCDVAAGEKADGEMYISYNEMRLHGIYELAELGLQFTVEDYSDFKAETDFVILKTSAFDSYTFNPNGFQDAVTSNAAKNELDYSVDFFGTEELYNSSGIRLVSQTMISEDNGMMLYLEFVNDSRDTILININRVALNGLVTNSSYLAESEPIRPSTHRAVTVNLTPWHEEEYRGILGITEIGSVSFDLILENTIYDVIDKERVNVNVSDAPASFDKTGIEAYNDYGIRLVFKGFAKDPYGLTDRISALFIVENTGEEGLIVGFEGEYVSINELLSGAYGNSQILLNGEFAILDIEITNELDISDFSEITGLEFELAIQDENYSQISEPTISVHF
;
A
#
# COMPACT_ATOMS: atom_id res chain seq x y z
N MET A 1 11.97 -24.91 9.67
CA MET A 1 10.57 -25.11 10.10
C MET A 1 10.05 -24.04 11.08
N PHE A 2 10.82 -22.97 11.36
CA PHE A 2 10.41 -21.82 12.19
C PHE A 2 10.22 -20.51 11.40
N LYS A 3 10.41 -20.53 10.07
CA LYS A 3 10.33 -19.35 9.18
C LYS A 3 8.94 -19.14 8.54
N LYS A 4 8.03 -20.12 8.61
CA LYS A 4 6.69 -20.03 8.01
C LYS A 4 5.62 -19.51 8.97
N THR A 5 5.93 -19.34 10.26
CA THR A 5 4.97 -18.91 11.29
C THR A 5 4.96 -17.40 11.53
N LEU A 6 5.95 -16.65 11.04
CA LEU A 6 6.07 -15.21 11.29
C LEU A 6 5.31 -14.35 10.25
N ALA A 7 5.33 -14.74 8.97
CA ALA A 7 4.56 -14.07 7.91
C ALA A 7 3.05 -14.32 8.02
N MET A 8 2.63 -15.51 8.51
CA MET A 8 1.24 -15.72 8.89
C MET A 8 0.82 -14.83 10.06
N LEU A 9 1.72 -14.42 10.96
CA LEU A 9 1.35 -13.54 12.06
C LEU A 9 0.99 -12.14 11.55
N LEU A 10 1.70 -11.62 10.53
CA LEU A 10 1.43 -10.30 9.95
C LEU A 10 0.14 -10.27 9.10
N ALA A 11 -0.12 -11.32 8.32
CA ALA A 11 -1.37 -11.44 7.54
C ALA A 11 -2.58 -11.83 8.41
N LEU A 12 -2.38 -12.54 9.53
CA LEU A 12 -3.44 -12.87 10.49
C LEU A 12 -3.71 -11.73 11.48
N LEU A 13 -2.73 -10.86 11.77
CA LEU A 13 -2.92 -9.60 12.52
C LEU A 13 -3.81 -8.61 11.75
N MET A 14 -3.82 -8.66 10.42
CA MET A 14 -4.78 -7.92 9.58
C MET A 14 -6.19 -8.53 9.57
N MET A 15 -6.38 -9.77 10.03
CA MET A 15 -7.69 -10.45 10.08
C MET A 15 -8.22 -10.74 11.50
N LEU A 16 -7.49 -10.36 12.56
CA LEU A 16 -7.90 -10.52 13.96
C LEU A 16 -8.06 -9.15 14.64
N SER A 17 -8.87 -8.26 14.07
CA SER A 17 -9.37 -7.06 14.77
C SER A 17 -10.75 -7.29 15.42
N LEU A 18 -11.27 -8.52 15.42
CA LEU A 18 -12.47 -8.87 16.15
C LEU A 18 -12.13 -9.34 17.57
N ALA A 19 -12.47 -8.44 18.51
CA ALA A 19 -12.59 -8.58 19.96
C ALA A 19 -11.30 -8.52 20.79
N ALA A 20 -11.08 -7.38 21.45
CA ALA A 20 -10.69 -7.33 22.86
C ALA A 20 -10.89 -5.92 23.49
N CYS A 21 -12.12 -5.49 23.78
CA CYS A 21 -12.32 -4.49 24.84
C CYS A 21 -12.05 -5.19 26.18
N VAL A 22 -10.85 -5.04 26.73
CA VAL A 22 -10.50 -5.58 28.05
C VAL A 22 -10.75 -4.51 29.10
N VAL A 23 -11.83 -4.67 29.86
CA VAL A 23 -12.04 -3.96 31.12
C VAL A 23 -11.11 -4.56 32.17
N ASN A 24 -10.18 -3.79 32.73
CA ASN A 24 -9.45 -4.19 33.93
C ASN A 24 -9.42 -3.08 34.99
N ILE A 25 -9.79 -3.50 36.21
CA ILE A 25 -9.93 -2.70 37.42
C ILE A 25 -8.59 -2.68 38.18
N HIS A 26 -8.21 -1.50 38.66
CA HIS A 26 -7.04 -1.19 39.50
C HIS A 26 -6.94 -2.00 40.81
N ASP A 27 -5.70 -2.17 41.31
CA ASP A 27 -5.34 -1.86 42.70
C ASP A 27 -3.81 -1.83 42.96
N GLY A 28 -3.32 -0.71 43.50
CA GLY A 28 -2.46 -0.65 44.71
C GLY A 28 -0.92 -0.91 44.65
N ASP A 29 -0.15 0.18 44.71
CA ASP A 29 1.23 0.36 45.24
C ASP A 29 1.29 0.02 46.79
N PRO A 30 2.40 0.06 47.59
CA PRO A 30 3.72 0.66 47.31
C PRO A 30 5.02 0.06 47.93
N ASP A 31 6.14 0.66 47.48
CA ASP A 31 7.22 1.25 48.29
C ASP A 31 8.63 0.60 48.41
N ASP A 32 9.59 1.53 48.31
CA ASP A 32 10.82 1.76 49.09
C ASP A 32 12.17 1.11 48.76
N GLY A 33 13.16 1.98 48.46
CA GLY A 33 14.34 2.07 49.34
C GLY A 33 15.77 1.86 48.77
N LYS A 34 16.41 2.98 48.37
CA LYS A 34 17.72 3.52 48.86
C LYS A 34 19.09 2.79 48.64
N LYS A 35 20.04 3.55 48.04
CA LYS A 35 21.42 3.98 48.50
C LYS A 35 22.41 4.05 47.30
N GLN A 36 22.85 5.23 46.85
CA GLN A 36 24.05 6.00 47.28
C GLN A 36 25.33 5.18 47.47
N GLU A 37 26.37 5.44 46.66
CA GLU A 37 27.57 6.16 47.16
C GLU A 37 28.50 6.70 46.03
N GLN A 38 28.90 7.93 46.31
CA GLN A 38 29.83 8.86 45.67
C GLN A 38 31.28 8.36 45.68
N THR A 39 32.12 8.73 44.70
CA THR A 39 33.31 9.57 44.97
C THR A 39 34.04 10.01 43.69
N THR A 40 34.37 11.30 43.71
CA THR A 40 35.13 12.12 42.79
C THR A 40 36.65 11.85 42.86
N ASN A 41 37.40 12.21 41.82
CA ASN A 41 38.55 13.15 41.91
C ASN A 41 39.15 13.44 40.51
N ASP A 42 39.22 14.73 40.20
CA ASP A 42 40.02 15.42 39.17
C ASP A 42 41.04 16.30 39.96
N PRO A 43 42.03 17.06 39.40
CA PRO A 43 42.47 17.19 38.01
C PRO A 43 44.02 17.35 37.84
N ASP A 44 44.42 17.76 36.62
CA ASP A 44 45.49 18.73 36.26
C ASP A 44 46.73 18.18 35.49
N PRO A 45 47.48 19.00 34.72
CA PRO A 45 47.31 19.20 33.27
C PRO A 45 48.68 19.15 32.55
N THR A 46 48.78 19.70 31.34
CA THR A 46 49.99 19.99 30.51
C THR A 46 50.42 18.95 29.47
N LYS A 47 50.03 19.16 28.20
CA LYS A 47 50.88 19.67 27.09
C LYS A 47 50.19 19.49 25.73
N ASP A 48 50.13 20.57 24.97
CA ASP A 48 49.75 20.69 23.56
C ASP A 48 51.04 20.62 22.67
N PRO A 49 50.98 20.58 21.32
CA PRO A 49 50.18 19.77 20.39
C PRO A 49 51.09 19.04 19.37
N GLU A 50 50.76 17.84 18.90
CA GLU A 50 51.34 17.32 17.65
C GLU A 50 50.31 16.63 16.76
N ARG A 51 50.51 16.87 15.47
CA ARG A 51 49.60 16.68 14.35
C ARG A 51 49.70 15.27 13.80
N THR A 52 48.63 14.48 13.90
CA THR A 52 48.40 13.30 13.06
C THR A 52 46.92 13.24 12.71
N GLY A 53 46.58 13.70 11.51
CA GLY A 53 45.32 13.30 10.88
C GLY A 53 45.48 11.84 10.48
N GLU A 54 44.78 10.97 11.20
CA GLU A 54 44.47 9.63 10.71
C GLU A 54 43.32 9.75 9.68
N PRO A 55 43.34 8.96 8.61
CA PRO A 55 42.21 8.91 7.68
C PRO A 55 40.98 8.44 8.46
N GLN A 56 39.84 9.10 8.30
CA GLN A 56 38.56 8.48 8.67
C GLN A 56 38.49 7.15 7.93
N GLU A 57 38.45 6.05 8.68
CA GLU A 57 37.95 4.78 8.16
C GLU A 57 36.54 5.06 7.63
N THR A 58 36.40 5.01 6.31
CA THR A 58 35.10 4.87 5.69
C THR A 58 34.56 3.53 6.17
N GLU A 59 33.57 3.55 7.05
CA GLU A 59 32.79 2.36 7.39
C GLU A 59 32.38 1.66 6.09
N ASP A 60 32.55 0.35 6.04
CA ASP A 60 32.09 -0.45 4.92
C ASP A 60 30.59 -0.18 4.76
N PRO A 61 30.06 0.18 3.58
CA PRO A 61 28.63 0.40 3.38
C PRO A 61 27.75 -0.80 3.79
N ALA A 62 28.35 -1.98 4.02
CA ALA A 62 27.71 -3.15 4.61
C ALA A 62 27.48 -3.07 6.15
N ASP A 63 28.18 -2.18 6.86
CA ASP A 63 28.12 -2.01 8.33
C ASP A 63 27.24 -0.84 8.79
N ALA A 64 26.63 -0.09 7.86
CA ALA A 64 25.74 1.02 8.20
C ALA A 64 24.51 0.50 8.97
N LYS A 65 24.45 0.79 10.28
CA LYS A 65 23.33 0.42 11.15
C LYS A 65 22.12 1.28 10.81
N PHE A 66 20.95 0.66 10.66
CA PHE A 66 19.71 1.40 10.49
C PHE A 66 19.34 2.04 11.83
N ASP A 67 19.19 3.36 11.87
CA ASP A 67 19.01 4.10 13.12
C ASP A 67 17.83 3.55 13.94
N GLU A 68 18.04 3.36 15.24
CA GLU A 68 17.00 2.88 16.15
C GLU A 68 15.93 3.95 16.37
N PHE A 69 14.69 3.50 16.56
CA PHE A 69 13.60 4.41 16.89
C PHE A 69 13.72 4.88 18.35
N LYS A 70 13.65 6.18 18.60
CA LYS A 70 13.71 6.76 19.94
C LYS A 70 12.37 6.63 20.65
N GLN A 71 12.36 5.89 21.75
CA GLN A 71 11.18 5.59 22.58
C GLN A 71 11.07 6.53 23.79
N THR A 72 11.27 7.84 23.57
CA THR A 72 11.37 8.83 24.67
C THR A 72 10.30 9.90 24.63
N ALA A 73 9.58 10.03 23.52
CA ALA A 73 8.55 11.05 23.39
C ALA A 73 7.33 10.69 24.25
N THR A 74 6.69 11.71 24.79
CA THR A 74 5.49 11.56 25.64
C THR A 74 4.44 12.56 25.19
N ILE A 75 3.20 12.32 25.56
CA ILE A 75 2.11 13.29 25.42
C ILE A 75 1.54 13.59 26.80
N GLU A 76 0.94 14.77 26.94
CA GLU A 76 0.03 15.05 28.04
C GLU A 76 -1.38 14.59 27.66
N GLU A 77 -2.16 14.19 28.65
CA GLU A 77 -3.56 13.85 28.41
C GLU A 77 -4.30 15.03 27.79
N THR A 78 -4.86 14.81 26.60
CA THR A 78 -5.41 15.87 25.74
C THR A 78 -6.76 15.45 25.18
N VAL A 79 -7.78 16.26 25.42
CA VAL A 79 -9.10 16.10 24.76
C VAL A 79 -8.96 16.51 23.29
N LEU A 80 -9.10 15.56 22.38
CA LEU A 80 -9.01 15.75 20.94
C LEU A 80 -10.35 16.22 20.35
N TYR A 81 -11.46 15.73 20.91
CA TYR A 81 -12.80 16.07 20.47
C TYR A 81 -13.78 16.02 21.63
N ASN A 82 -14.72 16.97 21.68
CA ASN A 82 -15.77 17.04 22.69
C ASN A 82 -16.97 17.80 22.14
N ASP A 83 -17.82 17.09 21.40
CA ASP A 83 -19.08 17.63 20.87
C ASP A 83 -20.07 16.48 20.59
N ASN A 84 -21.35 16.80 20.42
CA ASN A 84 -22.41 15.85 20.06
C ASN A 84 -22.55 14.64 21.00
N GLY A 85 -22.19 14.80 22.28
CA GLY A 85 -22.20 13.71 23.27
C GLY A 85 -21.01 12.76 23.14
N ILE A 86 -20.04 13.06 22.32
CA ILE A 86 -18.85 12.24 22.08
C ILE A 86 -17.63 12.96 22.67
N VAL A 87 -16.79 12.22 23.39
CA VAL A 87 -15.48 12.71 23.84
C VAL A 87 -14.40 11.73 23.41
N ILE A 88 -13.34 12.25 22.80
CA ILE A 88 -12.14 11.48 22.44
C ILE A 88 -10.95 12.14 23.13
N THR A 89 -10.27 11.38 23.99
CA THR A 89 -9.13 11.88 24.77
C THR A 89 -7.89 11.04 24.47
N ALA A 90 -6.81 11.65 24.02
CA ALA A 90 -5.50 11.03 23.98
C ALA A 90 -4.93 10.96 25.40
N LYS A 91 -4.55 9.76 25.85
CA LYS A 91 -4.12 9.50 27.23
C LYS A 91 -2.60 9.54 27.33
N ASP A 92 -1.94 8.61 26.65
CA ASP A 92 -0.49 8.42 26.69
C ASP A 92 0.00 7.64 25.46
N LEU A 93 1.31 7.40 25.42
CA LEU A 93 1.99 6.58 24.42
C LEU A 93 2.60 5.35 25.12
N THR A 94 2.31 4.16 24.61
CA THR A 94 2.97 2.92 25.02
C THR A 94 3.98 2.51 23.95
N TYR A 95 5.26 2.42 24.31
CA TYR A 95 6.29 1.88 23.43
C TYR A 95 6.39 0.36 23.59
N GLU A 96 6.29 -0.33 22.47
CA GLU A 96 6.38 -1.78 22.36
C GLU A 96 7.64 -2.17 21.57
N ASP A 97 7.90 -3.46 21.44
CA ASP A 97 9.10 -3.96 20.74
C ASP A 97 9.07 -3.62 19.24
N SER A 98 7.89 -3.56 18.62
CA SER A 98 7.75 -3.38 17.17
C SER A 98 7.11 -2.06 16.74
N GLY A 99 6.68 -1.24 17.69
CA GLY A 99 5.94 -0.01 17.39
C GLY A 99 5.55 0.78 18.63
N VAL A 100 4.76 1.82 18.42
CA VAL A 100 4.19 2.68 19.47
C VAL A 100 2.68 2.71 19.34
N THR A 101 1.99 2.64 20.47
CA THR A 101 0.54 2.71 20.57
C THR A 101 0.12 4.02 21.20
N LEU A 102 -0.72 4.79 20.51
CA LEU A 102 -1.46 5.91 21.11
C LEU A 102 -2.71 5.35 21.79
N ASN A 103 -2.78 5.52 23.12
CA ASN A 103 -3.93 5.10 23.91
C ASN A 103 -4.95 6.24 24.00
N LEU A 104 -6.21 5.90 23.73
CA LEU A 104 -7.35 6.81 23.71
C LEU A 104 -8.38 6.38 24.76
N LEU A 105 -9.07 7.35 25.34
CA LEU A 105 -10.34 7.13 26.03
C LEU A 105 -11.47 7.65 25.12
N LEU A 106 -12.39 6.76 24.77
CA LEU A 106 -13.56 7.04 23.95
C LEU A 106 -14.79 7.06 24.85
N GLU A 107 -15.54 8.16 24.84
CA GLU A 107 -16.75 8.31 25.63
C GLU A 107 -17.96 8.53 24.72
N ASN A 108 -18.94 7.64 24.83
CA ASN A 108 -20.22 7.75 24.16
C ASN A 108 -21.29 8.15 25.19
N ASN A 109 -21.61 9.45 25.26
CA ASN A 109 -22.68 9.98 26.11
C ASN A 109 -24.03 10.09 25.36
N ARG A 110 -24.19 9.38 24.24
CA ARG A 110 -25.43 9.28 23.48
C ARG A 110 -26.23 8.05 23.90
N ASP A 111 -27.47 7.95 23.43
CA ASP A 111 -28.41 6.87 23.78
C ASP A 111 -28.30 5.65 22.83
N GLU A 112 -27.50 5.78 21.78
CA GLU A 112 -27.18 4.77 20.77
C GLU A 112 -25.73 4.29 20.89
N GLU A 113 -25.45 3.06 20.44
CA GLU A 113 -24.08 2.56 20.25
C GLU A 113 -23.42 3.29 19.07
N LEU A 114 -22.13 3.61 19.21
CA LEU A 114 -21.35 4.30 18.19
C LEU A 114 -20.11 3.50 17.82
N SER A 115 -19.78 3.49 16.54
CA SER A 115 -18.50 3.00 16.01
C SER A 115 -17.55 4.17 15.78
N PHE A 116 -16.37 4.11 16.38
CA PHE A 116 -15.29 5.08 16.25
C PHE A 116 -14.23 4.53 15.31
N SER A 117 -13.87 5.28 14.27
CA SER A 117 -12.85 4.88 13.30
C SER A 117 -11.91 6.02 12.92
N SER A 118 -10.71 5.69 12.43
CA SER A 118 -9.74 6.68 11.91
C SER A 118 -9.01 6.18 10.66
N VAL A 119 -9.67 5.33 9.86
CA VAL A 119 -9.06 4.63 8.72
C VAL A 119 -8.43 5.64 7.75
N ASN A 120 -7.17 5.40 7.36
CA ASN A 120 -6.39 6.21 6.42
C ASN A 120 -6.28 7.69 6.82
N SER A 121 -6.44 8.00 8.12
CA SER A 121 -6.53 9.39 8.60
C SER A 121 -5.35 9.88 9.43
N THR A 122 -4.38 9.00 9.69
CA THR A 122 -3.26 9.29 10.59
C THR A 122 -2.03 9.73 9.81
N SER A 123 -1.44 10.85 10.22
CA SER A 123 -0.11 11.26 9.78
C SER A 123 0.89 11.26 10.93
N VAL A 124 2.12 10.84 10.69
CA VAL A 124 3.23 10.89 11.63
C VAL A 124 4.30 11.81 11.09
N ASN A 125 4.66 12.84 11.84
CA ASN A 125 5.70 13.81 11.46
C ASN A 125 5.57 14.34 10.01
N GLY A 126 4.35 14.62 9.56
CA GLY A 126 4.06 15.07 8.20
C GLY A 126 3.94 13.99 7.13
N TYR A 127 4.04 12.70 7.45
CA TYR A 127 3.79 11.59 6.51
C TYR A 127 2.47 10.87 6.82
N MET A 128 1.59 10.75 5.83
CA MET A 128 0.41 9.88 5.87
C MET A 128 0.88 8.42 5.82
N LEU A 129 0.54 7.64 6.83
CA LEU A 129 0.94 6.23 6.95
C LEU A 129 -0.29 5.31 6.81
N TYR A 130 -0.06 4.04 6.46
CA TYR A 130 -1.10 3.00 6.41
C TYR A 130 -1.43 2.45 7.81
N GLY A 131 -0.52 2.62 8.78
CA GLY A 131 -0.74 2.31 10.21
C GLY A 131 -1.49 3.37 11.01
N GLY A 132 -1.71 3.08 12.31
CA GLY A 132 -2.36 4.01 13.24
C GLY A 132 -3.85 4.17 13.00
N ASN A 133 -4.57 3.08 12.72
CA ASN A 133 -6.02 3.09 12.56
C ASN A 133 -6.71 2.73 13.88
N LEU A 134 -7.80 3.45 14.20
CA LEU A 134 -8.75 3.11 15.25
C LEU A 134 -9.96 2.41 14.62
N ASN A 135 -10.47 1.37 15.30
CA ASN A 135 -11.81 0.81 15.09
C ASN A 135 -12.32 0.31 16.45
N CYS A 136 -13.35 0.95 17.00
CA CYS A 136 -13.88 0.61 18.33
C CYS A 136 -15.37 0.94 18.44
N ASP A 137 -16.17 -0.04 18.86
CA ASP A 137 -17.58 0.17 19.17
C ASP A 137 -17.74 0.48 20.66
N VAL A 138 -18.50 1.55 20.96
CA VAL A 138 -18.77 2.00 22.32
C VAL A 138 -20.27 2.06 22.53
N ALA A 139 -20.76 1.23 23.47
CA ALA A 139 -22.17 1.18 23.81
C ALA A 139 -22.70 2.53 24.34
N ALA A 140 -24.01 2.73 24.23
CA ALA A 140 -24.70 3.92 24.70
C ALA A 140 -24.41 4.22 26.18
N GLY A 141 -23.98 5.44 26.48
CA GLY A 141 -23.67 5.90 27.84
C GLY A 141 -22.38 5.32 28.45
N GLU A 142 -21.59 4.57 27.68
CA GLU A 142 -20.39 3.88 28.16
C GLU A 142 -19.09 4.55 27.68
N LYS A 143 -17.98 4.04 28.20
CA LYS A 143 -16.62 4.40 27.78
C LYS A 143 -15.84 3.16 27.38
N ALA A 144 -14.90 3.33 26.45
CA ALA A 144 -13.97 2.28 26.06
C ALA A 144 -12.56 2.85 25.89
N ASP A 145 -11.57 1.99 26.11
CA ASP A 145 -10.18 2.27 25.73
C ASP A 145 -10.01 1.95 24.24
N GLY A 146 -9.43 2.90 23.49
CA GLY A 146 -9.09 2.75 22.08
C GLY A 146 -7.58 2.77 21.89
N GLU A 147 -7.08 2.00 20.92
CA GLU A 147 -5.65 1.88 20.66
C GLU A 147 -5.36 2.16 19.19
N MET A 148 -4.32 2.95 18.91
CA MET A 148 -3.82 3.21 17.56
C MET A 148 -2.34 2.84 17.49
N TYR A 149 -2.05 1.69 16.89
CA TYR A 149 -0.69 1.15 16.78
C TYR A 149 0.01 1.60 15.49
N ILE A 150 1.28 2.03 15.60
CA ILE A 150 2.12 2.46 14.48
C ILE A 150 3.46 1.72 14.52
N SER A 151 3.82 1.07 13.40
CA SER A 151 5.04 0.27 13.30
C SER A 151 6.32 1.12 13.23
N TYR A 152 7.37 0.69 13.93
CA TYR A 152 8.71 1.28 13.76
C TYR A 152 9.24 1.10 12.34
N ASN A 153 8.99 -0.04 11.69
CA ASN A 153 9.49 -0.29 10.34
C ASN A 153 8.86 0.67 9.34
N GLU A 154 7.55 0.90 9.46
CA GLU A 154 6.83 1.87 8.62
C GLU A 154 7.35 3.29 8.83
N MET A 155 7.47 3.75 10.08
CA MET A 155 8.01 5.08 10.39
C MET A 155 9.45 5.23 9.88
N ARG A 156 10.32 4.25 10.14
CA ARG A 156 11.74 4.33 9.74
C ARG A 156 11.92 4.26 8.22
N LEU A 157 11.05 3.56 7.49
CA LEU A 157 11.04 3.59 6.02
C LEU A 157 10.73 4.99 5.47
N HIS A 158 10.02 5.82 6.24
CA HIS A 158 9.73 7.23 5.92
C HIS A 158 10.74 8.20 6.57
N GLY A 159 11.87 7.70 7.07
CA GLY A 159 12.92 8.51 7.72
C GLY A 159 12.52 9.06 9.09
N ILE A 160 11.49 8.48 9.73
CA ILE A 160 11.01 8.89 11.04
C ILE A 160 11.61 7.99 12.13
N TYR A 161 12.51 8.57 12.93
CA TYR A 161 13.23 7.89 14.01
C TYR A 161 12.85 8.38 15.41
N GLU A 162 11.94 9.33 15.52
CA GLU A 162 11.43 9.86 16.79
C GLU A 162 10.03 10.46 16.56
N LEU A 163 9.07 10.16 17.42
CA LEU A 163 7.69 10.61 17.28
C LEU A 163 7.55 12.06 17.76
N ALA A 164 7.39 13.01 16.84
CA ALA A 164 7.28 14.44 17.14
C ALA A 164 5.82 14.92 17.13
N GLU A 165 5.02 14.43 16.19
CA GLU A 165 3.60 14.73 16.10
C GLU A 165 2.79 13.60 15.47
N LEU A 166 1.50 13.60 15.80
CA LEU A 166 0.45 12.80 15.19
C LEU A 166 -0.64 13.73 14.66
N GLY A 167 -0.94 13.65 13.37
CA GLY A 167 -2.14 14.25 12.78
C GLY A 167 -3.27 13.25 12.80
N LEU A 168 -4.40 13.62 13.40
CA LEU A 168 -5.50 12.72 13.73
C LEU A 168 -6.83 13.28 13.24
N GLN A 169 -7.68 12.40 12.73
CA GLN A 169 -9.09 12.68 12.44
C GLN A 169 -9.89 11.39 12.66
N PHE A 170 -11.09 11.53 13.21
CA PHE A 170 -11.96 10.41 13.52
C PHE A 170 -13.31 10.55 12.83
N THR A 171 -13.86 9.42 12.41
CA THR A 171 -15.26 9.27 12.02
C THR A 171 -15.98 8.51 13.12
N VAL A 172 -17.12 9.04 13.57
CA VAL A 172 -17.98 8.40 14.57
C VAL A 172 -19.37 8.27 14.00
N GLU A 173 -19.86 7.04 13.88
CA GLU A 173 -21.14 6.74 13.26
C GLU A 173 -21.97 5.75 14.08
N ASP A 174 -23.28 5.75 13.86
CA ASP A 174 -24.16 4.70 14.37
C ASP A 174 -24.58 3.75 13.23
N TYR A 175 -25.36 2.71 13.55
CA TYR A 175 -25.92 1.80 12.55
C TYR A 175 -27.16 2.37 11.82
N SER A 176 -27.44 3.66 11.95
CA SER A 176 -28.58 4.33 11.34
C SER A 176 -28.13 5.50 10.45
N ASP A 177 -28.43 6.74 10.84
CA ASP A 177 -28.16 7.94 10.04
C ASP A 177 -27.19 8.92 10.73
N PHE A 178 -26.70 8.62 11.94
CA PHE A 178 -25.76 9.51 12.63
C PHE A 178 -24.34 9.29 12.09
N LYS A 179 -23.71 10.38 11.64
CA LYS A 179 -22.30 10.44 11.31
C LYS A 179 -21.73 11.78 11.77
N ALA A 180 -20.61 11.73 12.48
CA ALA A 180 -19.80 12.88 12.82
C ALA A 180 -18.36 12.64 12.35
N GLU A 181 -17.79 13.65 11.70
CA GLU A 181 -16.37 13.68 11.37
C GLU A 181 -15.72 14.77 12.22
N THR A 182 -14.62 14.44 12.91
CA THR A 182 -13.90 15.43 13.70
C THR A 182 -13.11 16.37 12.79
N ASP A 183 -12.79 17.55 13.31
CA ASP A 183 -11.71 18.35 12.71
C ASP A 183 -10.39 17.56 12.77
N PHE A 184 -9.47 17.91 11.87
CA PHE A 184 -8.11 17.41 11.91
C PHE A 184 -7.32 18.08 13.04
N VAL A 185 -6.71 17.28 13.90
CA VAL A 185 -5.96 17.75 15.08
C VAL A 185 -4.52 17.29 14.99
N ILE A 186 -3.59 18.20 15.23
CA ILE A 186 -2.18 17.89 15.44
C ILE A 186 -1.91 17.70 16.93
N LEU A 187 -1.70 16.45 17.34
CA LEU A 187 -1.23 16.09 18.67
C LEU A 187 0.30 16.11 18.68
N LYS A 188 0.87 17.09 19.39
CA LYS A 188 2.32 17.25 19.53
C LYS A 188 2.83 16.42 20.71
N THR A 189 4.01 15.81 20.55
CA THR A 189 4.70 15.15 21.65
C THR A 189 5.70 16.09 22.32
N SER A 190 6.31 15.63 23.41
CA SER A 190 7.42 16.32 24.08
C SER A 190 8.67 16.49 23.19
N ALA A 191 8.78 15.76 22.08
CA ALA A 191 9.89 15.90 21.13
C ALA A 191 9.67 17.00 20.08
N PHE A 192 8.42 17.46 19.89
CA PHE A 192 8.01 18.33 18.77
C PHE A 192 8.92 19.53 18.55
N ASP A 193 9.14 20.35 19.59
CA ASP A 193 9.90 21.61 19.46
C ASP A 193 11.40 21.40 19.16
N SER A 194 11.92 20.21 19.44
CA SER A 194 13.32 19.85 19.18
C SER A 194 13.52 19.03 17.90
N TYR A 195 12.42 18.53 17.32
CA TYR A 195 12.48 17.67 16.15
C TYR A 195 12.78 18.47 14.88
N THR A 196 13.65 17.92 14.04
CA THR A 196 13.94 18.48 12.72
C THR A 196 13.27 17.61 11.67
N PHE A 197 12.22 18.13 11.06
CA PHE A 197 11.48 17.44 10.00
C PHE A 197 12.35 17.28 8.76
N ASN A 198 12.37 16.07 8.20
CA ASN A 198 13.04 15.77 6.94
C ASN A 198 12.02 15.66 5.81
N PRO A 199 11.93 16.63 4.88
CA PRO A 199 11.01 16.56 3.75
C PRO A 199 11.39 15.47 2.73
N ASN A 200 12.59 14.89 2.81
CA ASN A 200 13.02 13.78 1.96
C ASN A 200 13.16 12.48 2.77
N GLY A 201 12.49 12.37 3.92
CA GLY A 201 12.65 11.26 4.87
C GLY A 201 12.49 9.89 4.20
N PHE A 202 11.44 9.72 3.40
CA PHE A 202 11.23 8.50 2.62
C PHE A 202 12.36 8.23 1.62
N GLN A 203 12.74 9.22 0.82
CA GLN A 203 13.78 9.09 -0.22
C GLN A 203 15.14 8.70 0.37
N ASP A 204 15.52 9.37 1.47
CA ASP A 204 16.77 9.12 2.16
C ASP A 204 16.79 7.72 2.79
N ALA A 205 15.68 7.31 3.42
CA ALA A 205 15.58 6.01 4.08
C ALA A 205 15.51 4.86 3.08
N VAL A 206 14.62 4.93 2.08
CA VAL A 206 14.35 3.85 1.12
C VAL A 206 15.56 3.51 0.24
N THR A 207 16.46 4.47 0.01
CA THR A 207 17.66 4.24 -0.78
C THR A 207 18.87 3.82 0.05
N SER A 208 18.79 3.96 1.38
CA SER A 208 19.89 3.66 2.30
C SER A 208 20.22 2.16 2.35
N ASN A 209 21.51 1.83 2.37
CA ASN A 209 21.95 0.44 2.54
C ASN A 209 21.52 -0.14 3.88
N ALA A 210 21.48 0.69 4.91
CA ALA A 210 21.03 0.33 6.24
C ALA A 210 19.57 -0.18 6.23
N ALA A 211 18.65 0.57 5.60
CA ALA A 211 17.26 0.16 5.50
C ALA A 211 17.09 -1.10 4.65
N LYS A 212 17.74 -1.17 3.48
CA LYS A 212 17.70 -2.35 2.59
C LYS A 212 18.15 -3.64 3.30
N ASN A 213 19.21 -3.56 4.09
CA ASN A 213 19.74 -4.71 4.83
C ASN A 213 18.85 -5.13 6.01
N GLU A 214 18.30 -4.16 6.76
CA GLU A 214 17.47 -4.44 7.94
C GLU A 214 16.06 -4.92 7.57
N LEU A 215 15.46 -4.30 6.55
CA LEU A 215 14.10 -4.59 6.10
C LEU A 215 14.04 -5.62 4.97
N ASP A 216 15.21 -6.12 4.53
CA ASP A 216 15.38 -7.21 3.55
C ASP A 216 14.69 -6.94 2.19
N TYR A 217 14.98 -5.78 1.61
CA TYR A 217 14.49 -5.40 0.29
C TYR A 217 15.62 -4.89 -0.61
N SER A 218 15.34 -4.86 -1.91
CA SER A 218 16.20 -4.27 -2.94
C SER A 218 15.48 -3.15 -3.67
N VAL A 219 16.24 -2.18 -4.17
CA VAL A 219 15.72 -1.07 -4.98
C VAL A 219 16.16 -1.29 -6.41
N ASP A 220 15.20 -1.58 -7.28
CA ASP A 220 15.44 -1.79 -8.71
C ASP A 220 15.48 -0.46 -9.47
N PHE A 221 14.74 0.52 -8.98
CA PHE A 221 14.69 1.85 -9.56
C PHE A 221 14.39 2.91 -8.50
N PHE A 222 15.02 4.07 -8.65
CA PHE A 222 14.75 5.26 -7.86
C PHE A 222 14.86 6.50 -8.75
N GLY A 223 13.78 7.27 -8.81
CA GLY A 223 13.69 8.54 -9.53
C GLY A 223 13.14 9.65 -8.64
N THR A 224 13.58 10.88 -8.90
CA THR A 224 13.12 12.12 -8.22
C THR A 224 12.64 13.17 -9.22
N GLU A 225 12.43 12.76 -10.47
CA GLU A 225 11.81 13.64 -11.46
C GLU A 225 10.36 13.90 -11.06
N GLU A 226 9.95 15.17 -11.07
CA GLU A 226 8.56 15.54 -10.83
C GLU A 226 7.72 15.22 -12.08
N LEU A 227 7.30 13.96 -12.18
CA LEU A 227 6.49 13.47 -13.30
C LEU A 227 5.03 13.99 -13.28
N TYR A 228 4.62 14.63 -12.17
CA TYR A 228 3.36 15.34 -12.03
C TYR A 228 3.52 16.52 -11.07
N ASN A 229 3.02 17.70 -11.46
CA ASN A 229 3.00 18.91 -10.64
C ASN A 229 1.84 19.82 -11.09
N SER A 230 0.67 19.60 -10.50
CA SER A 230 -0.55 20.35 -10.79
C SER A 230 -1.47 20.32 -9.58
N SER A 231 -2.46 21.22 -9.51
CA SER A 231 -3.46 21.28 -8.44
C SER A 231 -2.92 21.38 -7.00
N GLY A 232 -1.66 21.81 -6.83
CA GLY A 232 -0.99 21.83 -5.53
C GLY A 232 -0.52 20.46 -5.04
N ILE A 233 -0.56 19.45 -5.89
CA ILE A 233 -0.03 18.10 -5.66
C ILE A 233 1.19 17.88 -6.54
N ARG A 234 2.24 17.29 -5.95
CA ARG A 234 3.48 16.95 -6.66
C ARG A 234 3.84 15.50 -6.44
N LEU A 235 4.17 14.78 -7.50
CA LEU A 235 4.79 13.45 -7.44
C LEU A 235 6.30 13.65 -7.37
N VAL A 236 6.90 13.52 -6.20
CA VAL A 236 8.28 13.94 -5.93
C VAL A 236 9.31 12.81 -5.98
N SER A 237 8.89 11.56 -5.83
CA SER A 237 9.78 10.41 -6.05
C SER A 237 9.01 9.17 -6.52
N GLN A 238 9.72 8.28 -7.19
CA GLN A 238 9.22 6.99 -7.66
C GLN A 238 10.26 5.91 -7.36
N THR A 239 9.87 4.89 -6.60
CA THR A 239 10.79 3.83 -6.16
C THR A 239 10.21 2.46 -6.47
N MET A 240 10.92 1.66 -7.26
CA MET A 240 10.56 0.26 -7.49
C MET A 240 11.36 -0.61 -6.53
N ILE A 241 10.65 -1.35 -5.68
CA ILE A 241 11.20 -2.19 -4.62
C ILE A 241 10.86 -3.65 -4.92
N SER A 242 11.86 -4.51 -4.81
CA SER A 242 11.69 -5.97 -4.83
C SER A 242 12.01 -6.57 -3.46
N GLU A 243 11.12 -7.44 -2.99
CA GLU A 243 11.22 -8.26 -1.80
C GLU A 243 11.10 -9.75 -2.18
N ASP A 244 11.36 -10.66 -1.24
CA ASP A 244 11.29 -12.12 -1.44
C ASP A 244 9.98 -12.61 -2.07
N ASN A 245 8.86 -11.90 -1.87
CA ASN A 245 7.54 -12.31 -2.34
C ASN A 245 6.87 -11.28 -3.25
N GLY A 246 7.63 -10.32 -3.80
CA GLY A 246 7.08 -9.49 -4.85
C GLY A 246 7.75 -8.16 -5.14
N MET A 247 7.05 -7.36 -5.93
CA MET A 247 7.53 -6.08 -6.44
C MET A 247 6.45 -5.00 -6.31
N MET A 248 6.84 -3.86 -5.74
CA MET A 248 5.97 -2.72 -5.52
C MET A 248 6.60 -1.46 -6.14
N LEU A 249 5.77 -0.58 -6.69
CA LEU A 249 6.15 0.77 -7.05
C LEU A 249 5.57 1.75 -6.03
N TYR A 250 6.45 2.47 -5.33
CA TYR A 250 6.10 3.56 -4.42
C TYR A 250 6.12 4.88 -5.18
N LEU A 251 5.05 5.66 -5.04
CA LEU A 251 4.87 6.99 -5.62
C LEU A 251 4.71 7.99 -4.48
N GLU A 252 5.76 8.76 -4.19
CA GLU A 252 5.71 9.75 -3.11
C GLU A 252 5.06 11.04 -3.61
N PHE A 253 3.92 11.39 -3.04
CA PHE A 253 3.22 12.64 -3.29
C PHE A 253 3.39 13.63 -2.15
N VAL A 254 3.40 14.91 -2.47
CA VAL A 254 3.35 16.04 -1.54
C VAL A 254 2.11 16.88 -1.82
N ASN A 255 1.39 17.26 -0.77
CA ASN A 255 0.24 18.15 -0.87
C ASN A 255 0.57 19.55 -0.33
N ASP A 256 0.87 20.46 -1.26
CA ASP A 256 1.07 21.89 -1.01
C ASP A 256 -0.23 22.70 -1.10
N SER A 257 -1.36 22.04 -1.37
CA SER A 257 -2.68 22.66 -1.41
C SER A 257 -3.24 22.90 0.00
N ARG A 258 -4.43 23.50 0.09
CA ARG A 258 -5.13 23.74 1.36
C ARG A 258 -6.16 22.67 1.68
N ASP A 259 -6.44 21.78 0.73
CA ASP A 259 -7.52 20.82 0.81
C ASP A 259 -6.95 19.40 0.90
N THR A 260 -7.70 18.50 1.55
CA THR A 260 -7.41 17.07 1.47
C THR A 260 -7.76 16.59 0.07
N ILE A 261 -6.80 15.95 -0.59
CA ILE A 261 -6.95 15.38 -1.93
C ILE A 261 -6.93 13.86 -1.80
N LEU A 262 -7.74 13.15 -2.58
CA LEU A 262 -7.64 11.71 -2.71
C LEU A 262 -6.85 11.38 -3.98
N ILE A 263 -5.84 10.52 -3.84
CA ILE A 263 -4.98 10.07 -4.94
C ILE A 263 -5.49 8.71 -5.40
N ASN A 264 -5.90 8.61 -6.66
CA ASN A 264 -6.33 7.37 -7.26
C ASN A 264 -5.39 7.01 -8.41
N ILE A 265 -4.84 5.79 -8.38
CA ILE A 265 -3.96 5.25 -9.41
C ILE A 265 -4.71 4.14 -10.15
N ASN A 266 -4.97 4.37 -11.43
CA ASN A 266 -5.73 3.45 -12.28
C ASN A 266 -4.97 3.09 -13.56
N ARG A 267 -5.46 2.05 -14.27
CA ARG A 267 -4.97 1.68 -15.61
C ARG A 267 -3.46 1.48 -15.66
N VAL A 268 -2.92 0.76 -14.69
CA VAL A 268 -1.49 0.47 -14.60
C VAL A 268 -1.08 -0.39 -15.80
N ALA A 269 0.02 -0.01 -16.45
CA ALA A 269 0.57 -0.71 -17.60
C ALA A 269 2.07 -0.87 -17.51
N LEU A 270 2.55 -2.07 -17.85
CA LEU A 270 3.96 -2.43 -17.93
C LEU A 270 4.38 -2.47 -19.40
N ASN A 271 5.37 -1.68 -19.80
CA ASN A 271 5.83 -1.60 -21.19
C ASN A 271 4.68 -1.38 -22.21
N GLY A 272 3.63 -0.65 -21.80
CA GLY A 272 2.43 -0.40 -22.60
C GLY A 272 1.37 -1.52 -22.61
N LEU A 273 1.57 -2.61 -21.86
CA LEU A 273 0.55 -3.64 -21.61
C LEU A 273 -0.20 -3.32 -20.32
N VAL A 274 -1.48 -2.96 -20.43
CA VAL A 274 -2.35 -2.70 -19.28
C VAL A 274 -2.54 -4.00 -18.49
N THR A 275 -2.08 -3.99 -17.25
CA THR A 275 -2.13 -5.17 -16.37
C THR A 275 -3.27 -5.08 -15.35
N ASN A 276 -3.74 -3.86 -15.06
CA ASN A 276 -4.92 -3.64 -14.25
C ASN A 276 -5.62 -2.35 -14.70
N SER A 277 -6.86 -2.47 -15.14
CA SER A 277 -7.72 -1.32 -15.48
C SER A 277 -9.09 -1.32 -14.81
N SER A 278 -9.41 -2.37 -14.06
CA SER A 278 -10.75 -2.61 -13.50
C SER A 278 -10.84 -2.45 -12.00
N TYR A 279 -9.71 -2.41 -11.29
CA TYR A 279 -9.72 -2.14 -9.87
C TYR A 279 -9.50 -0.66 -9.64
N LEU A 280 -10.52 0.03 -9.14
CA LEU A 280 -10.33 1.31 -8.47
C LEU A 280 -9.39 1.01 -7.30
N ALA A 281 -8.12 1.41 -7.39
CA ALA A 281 -7.35 1.55 -6.16
C ALA A 281 -8.19 2.45 -5.24
N GLU A 282 -8.35 2.05 -3.97
CA GLU A 282 -9.02 2.92 -3.00
C GLU A 282 -8.34 4.29 -3.05
N SER A 283 -9.12 5.35 -3.24
CA SER A 283 -8.54 6.68 -3.36
C SER A 283 -7.85 7.04 -2.03
N GLU A 284 -6.57 7.32 -2.11
CA GLU A 284 -5.68 7.45 -0.96
C GLU A 284 -5.61 8.92 -0.51
N PRO A 285 -6.10 9.29 0.69
CA PRO A 285 -6.09 10.69 1.12
C PRO A 285 -4.67 11.21 1.40
N ILE A 286 -4.36 12.39 0.89
CA ILE A 286 -3.19 13.19 1.27
C ILE A 286 -3.67 14.54 1.81
N ARG A 287 -3.23 14.88 3.02
CA ARG A 287 -3.67 16.10 3.73
C ARG A 287 -2.77 17.29 3.42
N PRO A 288 -3.25 18.53 3.63
CA PRO A 288 -2.43 19.71 3.45
C PRO A 288 -1.12 19.63 4.24
N SER A 289 -0.01 20.00 3.61
CA SER A 289 1.33 19.99 4.18
C SER A 289 1.84 18.61 4.62
N THR A 290 1.28 17.52 4.07
CA THR A 290 1.78 16.16 4.29
C THR A 290 2.32 15.51 3.02
N HIS A 291 3.09 14.45 3.24
CA HIS A 291 3.60 13.53 2.24
C HIS A 291 2.81 12.22 2.30
N ARG A 292 2.75 11.47 1.20
CA ARG A 292 2.22 10.10 1.17
C ARG A 292 2.93 9.27 0.10
N ALA A 293 3.45 8.11 0.46
CA ALA A 293 3.97 7.13 -0.50
C ALA A 293 2.87 6.14 -0.89
N VAL A 294 2.20 6.40 -2.01
CA VAL A 294 1.15 5.52 -2.56
C VAL A 294 1.80 4.30 -3.19
N THR A 295 1.25 3.11 -2.93
CA THR A 295 1.82 1.85 -3.42
C THR A 295 1.05 1.27 -4.60
N VAL A 296 1.78 0.83 -5.62
CA VAL A 296 1.23 0.12 -6.78
C VAL A 296 1.82 -1.29 -6.79
N ASN A 297 0.95 -2.29 -6.64
CA ASN A 297 1.36 -3.70 -6.63
C ASN A 297 1.66 -4.18 -8.06
N LEU A 298 2.92 -4.53 -8.31
CA LEU A 298 3.40 -5.08 -9.59
C LEU A 298 3.64 -6.59 -9.54
N THR A 299 3.43 -7.20 -8.38
CA THR A 299 3.93 -8.54 -8.07
C THR A 299 3.48 -9.62 -9.04
N PRO A 300 2.18 -9.82 -9.36
CA PRO A 300 1.79 -10.92 -10.24
C PRO A 300 2.51 -10.90 -11.60
N TRP A 301 2.87 -9.69 -12.06
CA TRP A 301 3.48 -9.46 -13.36
C TRP A 301 5.01 -9.48 -13.32
N HIS A 302 5.59 -9.41 -12.12
CA HIS A 302 7.01 -9.60 -11.90
C HIS A 302 7.41 -11.08 -11.93
N GLU A 303 6.52 -11.97 -11.45
CA GLU A 303 6.79 -13.40 -11.29
C GLU A 303 7.09 -14.10 -12.62
N GLU A 304 8.08 -14.99 -12.61
CA GLU A 304 8.62 -15.64 -13.83
C GLU A 304 7.53 -16.42 -14.59
N GLU A 305 6.62 -17.07 -13.87
CA GLU A 305 5.50 -17.82 -14.40
C GLU A 305 4.65 -16.99 -15.36
N TYR A 306 4.29 -15.76 -14.98
CA TYR A 306 3.46 -14.87 -15.78
C TYR A 306 4.31 -14.10 -16.79
N ARG A 307 5.41 -13.53 -16.32
CA ARG A 307 6.30 -12.68 -17.12
C ARG A 307 6.89 -13.43 -18.32
N GLY A 308 7.26 -14.70 -18.11
CA GLY A 308 7.76 -15.60 -19.15
C GLY A 308 6.72 -15.90 -20.23
N ILE A 309 5.46 -16.17 -19.85
CA ILE A 309 4.35 -16.42 -20.80
C ILE A 309 4.03 -15.18 -21.63
N LEU A 310 4.09 -14.00 -21.01
CA LEU A 310 3.85 -12.72 -21.67
C LEU A 310 5.05 -12.24 -22.50
N GLY A 311 6.19 -12.92 -22.41
CA GLY A 311 7.43 -12.54 -23.09
C GLY A 311 8.01 -11.21 -22.59
N ILE A 312 7.68 -10.83 -21.36
CA ILE A 312 8.28 -9.68 -20.68
C ILE A 312 9.62 -10.16 -20.10
N THR A 313 10.71 -9.50 -20.44
CA THR A 313 12.05 -9.87 -19.93
C THR A 313 12.63 -8.84 -18.97
N GLU A 314 12.15 -7.60 -19.09
CA GLU A 314 12.52 -6.44 -18.28
C GLU A 314 11.32 -5.50 -18.21
N ILE A 315 11.18 -4.78 -17.09
CA ILE A 315 10.22 -3.67 -16.96
C ILE A 315 10.98 -2.39 -17.30
N GLY A 316 10.77 -1.86 -18.50
CA GLY A 316 11.39 -0.61 -18.95
C GLY A 316 10.57 0.63 -18.60
N SER A 317 9.24 0.48 -18.48
CA SER A 317 8.36 1.57 -18.08
C SER A 317 7.13 1.07 -17.33
N VAL A 318 6.70 1.84 -16.33
CA VAL A 318 5.40 1.69 -15.68
C VAL A 318 4.59 2.96 -15.92
N SER A 319 3.39 2.83 -16.46
CA SER A 319 2.50 3.98 -16.69
C SER A 319 1.13 3.77 -16.07
N PHE A 320 0.49 4.84 -15.64
CA PHE A 320 -0.79 4.80 -14.94
C PHE A 320 -1.56 6.10 -15.14
N ASP A 321 -2.87 6.04 -14.99
CA ASP A 321 -3.74 7.20 -14.90
C ASP A 321 -3.74 7.67 -13.44
N LEU A 322 -3.18 8.85 -13.18
CA LEU A 322 -3.31 9.56 -11.92
C LEU A 322 -4.61 10.36 -11.96
N ILE A 323 -5.52 10.09 -11.03
CA ILE A 323 -6.77 10.81 -10.85
C ILE A 323 -6.72 11.44 -9.46
N LEU A 324 -6.89 12.76 -9.41
CA LEU A 324 -7.03 13.49 -8.16
C LEU A 324 -8.50 13.78 -7.91
N GLU A 325 -8.98 13.48 -6.71
CA GLU A 325 -10.38 13.68 -6.32
C GLU A 325 -10.45 14.54 -5.05
N ASN A 326 -11.57 15.24 -4.86
CA ASN A 326 -11.88 15.82 -3.56
C ASN A 326 -12.49 14.76 -2.61
N THR A 327 -12.77 15.14 -1.37
CA THR A 327 -13.34 14.22 -0.36
C THR A 327 -14.79 13.79 -0.63
N ILE A 328 -15.44 14.31 -1.68
CA ILE A 328 -16.74 13.85 -2.17
C ILE A 328 -16.62 13.10 -3.52
N TYR A 329 -15.40 12.71 -3.90
CA TYR A 329 -15.06 11.94 -5.10
C TYR A 329 -15.31 12.66 -6.45
N ASP A 330 -15.41 13.99 -6.46
CA ASP A 330 -15.37 14.72 -7.72
C ASP A 330 -13.92 14.80 -8.22
N VAL A 331 -13.72 14.48 -9.50
CA VAL A 331 -12.42 14.59 -10.17
C VAL A 331 -11.98 16.06 -10.26
N ILE A 332 -10.82 16.34 -9.69
CA ILE A 332 -10.13 17.64 -9.72
C ILE A 332 -9.20 17.71 -10.94
N ASP A 333 -8.43 16.64 -11.15
CA ASP A 333 -7.45 16.55 -12.24
C ASP A 333 -7.24 15.09 -12.64
N LYS A 334 -6.82 14.86 -13.88
CA LYS A 334 -6.48 13.54 -14.40
C LYS A 334 -5.36 13.62 -15.42
N GLU A 335 -4.31 12.84 -15.24
CA GLU A 335 -3.17 12.78 -16.15
C GLU A 335 -2.61 11.35 -16.30
N ARG A 336 -2.13 11.02 -17.50
CA ARG A 336 -1.36 9.79 -17.73
C ARG A 336 0.09 10.04 -17.35
N VAL A 337 0.56 9.38 -16.30
CA VAL A 337 1.96 9.47 -15.84
C VAL A 337 2.73 8.25 -16.35
N ASN A 338 3.99 8.45 -16.73
CA ASN A 338 4.88 7.40 -17.20
C ASN A 338 6.24 7.47 -16.49
N VAL A 339 6.53 6.43 -15.71
CA VAL A 339 7.82 6.21 -15.04
C VAL A 339 8.71 5.39 -15.97
N ASN A 340 9.78 6.00 -16.48
CA ASN A 340 10.80 5.28 -17.24
C ASN A 340 11.80 4.64 -16.27
N VAL A 341 11.75 3.32 -16.17
CA VAL A 341 12.54 2.51 -15.23
C VAL A 341 13.90 2.15 -15.84
N SER A 342 13.95 1.95 -17.15
CA SER A 342 15.16 1.58 -17.89
C SER A 342 15.18 2.22 -19.28
N ASP A 343 16.38 2.56 -19.76
CA ASP A 343 16.61 3.00 -21.15
C ASP A 343 16.61 1.83 -22.16
N ALA A 344 16.60 0.58 -21.66
CA ALA A 344 16.56 -0.59 -22.51
C ALA A 344 15.21 -0.71 -23.23
N PRO A 345 15.18 -1.15 -24.51
CA PRO A 345 13.93 -1.41 -25.19
C PRO A 345 13.23 -2.60 -24.52
N ALA A 346 12.19 -2.32 -23.75
CA ALA A 346 11.36 -3.31 -23.10
C ALA A 346 10.01 -3.44 -23.81
N SER A 347 9.54 -4.67 -23.98
CA SER A 347 8.27 -4.97 -24.62
C SER A 347 7.72 -6.31 -24.11
N PHE A 348 6.50 -6.61 -24.51
CA PHE A 348 5.86 -7.92 -24.34
C PHE A 348 5.69 -8.59 -25.70
N ASP A 349 5.54 -9.91 -25.71
CA ASP A 349 5.37 -10.70 -26.92
C ASP A 349 3.90 -10.72 -27.36
N LYS A 350 3.62 -10.10 -28.52
CA LYS A 350 2.28 -10.02 -29.12
C LYS A 350 1.89 -11.26 -29.94
N THR A 351 2.78 -12.22 -30.09
CA THR A 351 2.52 -13.46 -30.83
C THR A 351 1.76 -14.49 -29.98
N GLY A 352 1.23 -15.55 -30.58
CA GLY A 352 0.45 -16.57 -29.88
C GLY A 352 -0.63 -17.15 -30.79
N ILE A 353 -1.63 -17.79 -30.19
CA ILE A 353 -2.78 -18.30 -30.92
C ILE A 353 -3.84 -17.20 -30.98
N GLU A 354 -4.13 -16.69 -32.17
CA GLU A 354 -5.21 -15.72 -32.37
C GLU A 354 -6.55 -16.44 -32.15
N ALA A 355 -7.21 -16.09 -31.04
CA ALA A 355 -8.46 -16.70 -30.60
C ALA A 355 -9.69 -15.95 -31.14
N TYR A 356 -9.55 -14.65 -31.39
CA TYR A 356 -10.63 -13.78 -31.85
C TYR A 356 -10.09 -12.52 -32.54
N ASN A 357 -10.79 -12.02 -33.56
CA ASN A 357 -10.44 -10.81 -34.30
C ASN A 357 -11.67 -10.23 -35.01
N ASP A 358 -12.55 -9.59 -34.25
CA ASP A 358 -13.77 -8.94 -34.75
C ASP A 358 -14.20 -7.83 -33.78
N TYR A 359 -15.16 -6.98 -34.17
CA TYR A 359 -15.70 -5.88 -33.35
C TYR A 359 -14.63 -4.94 -32.76
N GLY A 360 -13.52 -4.74 -33.47
CA GLY A 360 -12.44 -3.88 -33.01
C GLY A 360 -11.58 -4.50 -31.90
N ILE A 361 -11.75 -5.78 -31.58
CA ILE A 361 -10.92 -6.49 -30.60
C ILE A 361 -10.15 -7.63 -31.29
N ARG A 362 -8.86 -7.69 -30.99
CA ARG A 362 -8.00 -8.84 -31.31
C ARG A 362 -7.55 -9.50 -30.02
N LEU A 363 -7.85 -10.80 -29.88
CA LEU A 363 -7.53 -11.59 -28.70
C LEU A 363 -6.50 -12.67 -29.05
N VAL A 364 -5.40 -12.71 -28.31
CA VAL A 364 -4.30 -13.65 -28.52
C VAL A 364 -4.07 -14.46 -27.25
N PHE A 365 -4.25 -15.76 -27.33
CA PHE A 365 -3.92 -16.67 -26.23
C PHE A 365 -2.40 -16.82 -26.11
N LYS A 366 -1.89 -16.71 -24.88
CA LYS A 366 -0.46 -16.75 -24.55
C LYS A 366 -0.04 -18.06 -23.92
N GLY A 367 -0.86 -18.63 -23.04
CA GLY A 367 -0.53 -19.86 -22.34
C GLY A 367 -1.29 -20.01 -21.04
N PHE A 368 -1.07 -21.16 -20.41
CA PHE A 368 -1.52 -21.42 -19.05
C PHE A 368 -0.39 -21.16 -18.05
N ALA A 369 -0.73 -20.55 -16.93
CA ALA A 369 0.18 -20.29 -15.82
C ALA A 369 -0.38 -20.93 -14.55
N LYS A 370 0.50 -21.37 -13.65
CA LYS A 370 0.10 -21.69 -12.27
C LYS A 370 0.08 -20.41 -11.45
N ASP A 371 -0.64 -20.43 -10.33
CA ASP A 371 -0.50 -19.41 -9.31
C ASP A 371 0.99 -19.21 -8.96
N PRO A 372 1.56 -18.01 -9.22
CA PRO A 372 2.99 -17.80 -9.07
C PRO A 372 3.46 -17.91 -7.61
N TYR A 373 2.55 -17.72 -6.65
CA TYR A 373 2.87 -17.87 -5.22
C TYR A 373 2.76 -19.30 -4.72
N GLY A 374 2.21 -20.21 -5.52
CA GLY A 374 1.92 -21.60 -5.12
C GLY A 374 1.03 -21.70 -3.88
N LEU A 375 0.21 -20.69 -3.62
CA LEU A 375 -0.75 -20.64 -2.51
C LEU A 375 -2.04 -21.38 -2.87
N THR A 376 -2.33 -21.47 -4.17
CA THR A 376 -3.46 -22.16 -4.73
C THR A 376 -3.01 -23.11 -5.84
N ASP A 377 -3.88 -24.06 -6.17
CA ASP A 377 -3.79 -24.93 -7.33
C ASP A 377 -4.46 -24.34 -8.58
N ARG A 378 -4.84 -23.05 -8.52
CA ARG A 378 -5.49 -22.35 -9.61
C ARG A 378 -4.57 -22.23 -10.81
N ILE A 379 -5.20 -22.20 -11.97
CA ILE A 379 -4.54 -22.08 -13.26
C ILE A 379 -5.10 -20.86 -13.97
N SER A 380 -4.23 -19.96 -14.40
CA SER A 380 -4.59 -18.80 -15.21
C SER A 380 -4.46 -19.14 -16.69
N ALA A 381 -5.49 -18.84 -17.47
CA ALA A 381 -5.40 -18.76 -18.93
C ALA A 381 -5.13 -17.31 -19.32
N LEU A 382 -3.92 -17.02 -19.79
CA LEU A 382 -3.48 -15.66 -20.08
C LEU A 382 -3.72 -15.31 -21.55
N PHE A 383 -4.33 -14.16 -21.78
CA PHE A 383 -4.55 -13.58 -23.10
C PHE A 383 -4.02 -12.14 -23.17
N ILE A 384 -3.60 -11.74 -24.36
CA ILE A 384 -3.42 -10.34 -24.71
C ILE A 384 -4.64 -9.90 -25.53
N VAL A 385 -5.28 -8.84 -25.05
CA VAL A 385 -6.34 -8.12 -25.76
C VAL A 385 -5.71 -6.90 -26.43
N GLU A 386 -6.01 -6.66 -27.70
CA GLU A 386 -5.64 -5.46 -28.45
C GLU A 386 -6.91 -4.74 -28.90
N ASN A 387 -7.05 -3.46 -28.55
CA ASN A 387 -8.11 -2.62 -29.08
C ASN A 387 -7.70 -2.04 -30.44
N THR A 388 -8.26 -2.62 -31.50
CA THR A 388 -8.08 -2.24 -32.91
C THR A 388 -9.19 -1.33 -33.44
N GLY A 389 -10.23 -1.06 -32.63
CA GLY A 389 -11.34 -0.16 -32.93
C GLY A 389 -10.94 1.31 -32.80
N GLU A 390 -11.89 2.25 -32.99
CA GLU A 390 -11.64 3.70 -32.89
C GLU A 390 -11.93 4.29 -31.50
N GLU A 391 -12.75 3.60 -30.70
CA GLU A 391 -13.24 4.05 -29.39
C GLU A 391 -12.67 3.19 -28.25
N GLY A 392 -12.79 3.66 -27.01
CA GLY A 392 -12.51 2.84 -25.83
C GLY A 392 -13.52 1.69 -25.67
N LEU A 393 -13.03 0.54 -25.23
CA LEU A 393 -13.82 -0.68 -25.07
C LEU A 393 -13.55 -1.33 -23.71
N ILE A 394 -14.58 -1.97 -23.16
CA ILE A 394 -14.48 -2.83 -21.99
C ILE A 394 -14.56 -4.27 -22.47
N VAL A 395 -13.55 -5.08 -22.15
CA VAL A 395 -13.42 -6.46 -22.62
C VAL A 395 -13.14 -7.39 -21.45
N GLY A 396 -13.94 -8.43 -21.27
CA GLY A 396 -13.79 -9.34 -20.13
C GLY A 396 -14.32 -10.72 -20.38
N PHE A 397 -14.00 -11.64 -19.47
CA PHE A 397 -14.67 -12.93 -19.37
C PHE A 397 -16.10 -12.72 -18.83
N GLU A 398 -17.08 -13.34 -19.49
CA GLU A 398 -18.48 -13.34 -19.06
C GLU A 398 -18.86 -14.74 -18.56
N GLY A 399 -19.39 -14.80 -17.34
CA GLY A 399 -19.92 -16.03 -16.75
C GLY A 399 -19.15 -16.55 -15.54
N GLU A 400 -19.41 -17.81 -15.18
CA GLU A 400 -18.84 -18.49 -13.99
C GLU A 400 -18.01 -19.72 -14.37
N TYR A 401 -17.99 -20.09 -15.65
CA TYR A 401 -17.39 -21.32 -16.12
C TYR A 401 -16.67 -21.17 -17.47
N VAL A 402 -15.63 -21.96 -17.65
CA VAL A 402 -15.01 -22.26 -18.95
C VAL A 402 -15.17 -23.74 -19.27
N SER A 403 -15.04 -24.11 -20.54
CA SER A 403 -14.88 -25.51 -20.94
C SER A 403 -13.40 -25.81 -21.19
N ILE A 404 -12.85 -26.78 -20.46
CA ILE A 404 -11.51 -27.35 -20.70
C ILE A 404 -11.71 -28.77 -21.20
N ASN A 405 -11.20 -29.10 -22.39
CA ASN A 405 -11.39 -30.43 -23.00
C ASN A 405 -12.87 -30.88 -23.04
N GLU A 406 -13.79 -29.97 -23.38
CA GLU A 406 -15.24 -30.21 -23.39
C GLU A 406 -15.86 -30.45 -21.99
N LEU A 407 -15.11 -30.22 -20.90
CA LEU A 407 -15.56 -30.35 -19.51
C LEU A 407 -15.65 -28.98 -18.84
N LEU A 408 -16.77 -28.74 -18.15
CA LEU A 408 -17.03 -27.47 -17.47
C LEU A 408 -16.17 -27.33 -16.21
N SER A 409 -15.49 -26.19 -16.07
CA SER A 409 -14.67 -25.83 -14.90
C SER A 409 -15.04 -24.44 -14.44
N GLY A 410 -15.15 -24.25 -13.11
CA GLY A 410 -15.37 -22.92 -12.53
C GLY A 410 -14.24 -21.98 -12.91
N ALA A 411 -14.57 -20.73 -13.19
CA ALA A 411 -13.61 -19.71 -13.53
C ALA A 411 -14.09 -18.32 -13.15
N TYR A 412 -13.14 -17.40 -13.00
CA TYR A 412 -13.41 -15.98 -12.93
C TYR A 412 -12.39 -15.21 -13.76
N GLY A 413 -12.75 -14.01 -14.18
CA GLY A 413 -11.85 -13.13 -14.91
C GLY A 413 -12.33 -11.70 -14.76
N ASN A 414 -11.38 -10.77 -14.70
CA ASN A 414 -11.70 -9.35 -14.62
C ASN A 414 -11.78 -8.75 -16.03
N SER A 415 -12.77 -7.88 -16.24
CA SER A 415 -12.82 -7.06 -17.45
C SER A 415 -11.65 -6.08 -17.48
N GLN A 416 -11.27 -5.63 -18.67
CA GLN A 416 -10.27 -4.60 -18.87
C GLN A 416 -10.87 -3.43 -19.66
N ILE A 417 -10.49 -2.21 -19.31
CA ILE A 417 -10.80 -0.99 -20.05
C ILE A 417 -9.59 -0.65 -20.93
N LEU A 418 -9.79 -0.71 -22.26
CA LEU A 418 -8.76 -0.41 -23.26
C LEU A 418 -9.15 0.81 -24.07
N LEU A 419 -8.26 1.80 -24.15
CA LEU A 419 -8.37 2.89 -25.12
C LEU A 419 -7.96 2.41 -26.52
N ASN A 420 -8.28 3.21 -27.53
CA ASN A 420 -7.86 2.97 -28.91
C ASN A 420 -6.35 2.67 -29.01
N GLY A 421 -6.01 1.55 -29.66
CA GLY A 421 -4.63 1.14 -29.92
C GLY A 421 -3.87 0.53 -28.74
N GLU A 422 -4.53 0.36 -27.58
CA GLU A 422 -3.92 -0.22 -26.40
C GLU A 422 -3.96 -1.75 -26.38
N PHE A 423 -3.14 -2.29 -25.48
CA PHE A 423 -3.06 -3.71 -25.18
C PHE A 423 -3.34 -3.91 -23.68
N ALA A 424 -4.07 -4.97 -23.33
CA ALA A 424 -4.31 -5.36 -21.94
C ALA A 424 -4.17 -6.88 -21.73
N ILE A 425 -3.94 -7.28 -20.48
CA ILE A 425 -3.99 -8.68 -20.07
C ILE A 425 -5.43 -9.03 -19.71
N LEU A 426 -5.96 -10.06 -20.35
CA LEU A 426 -7.13 -10.77 -19.85
C LEU A 426 -6.66 -12.06 -19.18
N ASP A 427 -6.77 -12.10 -17.86
CA ASP A 427 -6.51 -13.28 -17.03
C ASP A 427 -7.84 -13.95 -16.68
N ILE A 428 -7.97 -15.22 -17.05
CA ILE A 428 -9.09 -16.07 -16.67
C ILE A 428 -8.56 -17.14 -15.72
N GLU A 429 -8.86 -16.99 -14.44
CA GLU A 429 -8.47 -17.91 -13.39
C GLU A 429 -9.46 -19.06 -13.29
N ILE A 430 -8.96 -20.28 -13.51
CA ILE A 430 -9.72 -21.53 -13.42
C ILE A 430 -9.64 -22.02 -11.97
N THR A 431 -10.79 -22.14 -11.32
CA THR A 431 -10.89 -22.36 -9.86
C THR A 431 -11.13 -23.80 -9.46
N ASN A 432 -11.53 -24.66 -10.39
CA ASN A 432 -11.71 -26.08 -10.09
C ASN A 432 -10.38 -26.81 -10.24
N GLU A 433 -10.08 -27.73 -9.32
CA GLU A 433 -9.01 -28.71 -9.49
C GLU A 433 -9.22 -29.45 -10.83
N LEU A 434 -8.37 -29.13 -11.80
CA LEU A 434 -8.23 -29.90 -13.02
C LEU A 434 -7.36 -31.11 -12.69
N ASP A 435 -7.83 -32.32 -12.99
CA ASP A 435 -7.01 -33.55 -12.91
C ASP A 435 -6.05 -33.60 -14.10
N ILE A 436 -5.17 -32.61 -14.19
CA ILE A 436 -4.12 -32.49 -15.21
C ILE A 436 -2.77 -32.43 -14.51
N SER A 437 -1.83 -33.24 -14.99
CA SER A 437 -0.46 -33.23 -14.46
C SER A 437 0.43 -32.23 -15.18
N ASP A 438 0.07 -31.92 -16.43
CA ASP A 438 0.79 -31.02 -17.33
C ASP A 438 -0.18 -30.27 -18.25
N PHE A 439 0.15 -29.02 -18.60
CA PHE A 439 -0.71 -28.20 -19.46
C PHE A 439 -0.86 -28.75 -20.89
N SER A 440 0.05 -29.62 -21.35
CA SER A 440 -0.10 -30.32 -22.64
C SER A 440 -1.27 -31.30 -22.69
N GLU A 441 -1.87 -31.63 -21.55
CA GLU A 441 -3.12 -32.41 -21.49
C GLU A 441 -4.34 -31.56 -21.86
N ILE A 442 -4.21 -30.22 -21.87
CA ILE A 442 -5.25 -29.31 -22.34
C ILE A 442 -5.17 -29.22 -23.87
N THR A 443 -6.25 -29.66 -24.51
CA THR A 443 -6.42 -29.69 -25.98
C THR A 443 -7.42 -28.66 -26.49
N GLY A 444 -8.26 -28.14 -25.60
CA GLY A 444 -9.20 -27.06 -25.93
C GLY A 444 -9.64 -26.26 -24.71
N LEU A 445 -9.86 -24.97 -24.94
CA LEU A 445 -10.43 -24.01 -24.01
C LEU A 445 -11.58 -23.28 -24.72
N GLU A 446 -12.75 -23.20 -24.09
CA GLU A 446 -13.89 -22.41 -24.57
C GLU A 446 -14.50 -21.54 -23.47
N PHE A 447 -14.87 -20.30 -23.79
CA PHE A 447 -15.49 -19.36 -22.85
C PHE A 447 -16.26 -18.26 -23.59
N GLU A 448 -17.13 -17.53 -22.89
CA GLU A 448 -17.81 -16.35 -23.43
C GLU A 448 -17.03 -15.07 -23.10
N LEU A 449 -16.84 -14.22 -24.11
CA LEU A 449 -16.20 -12.92 -23.96
C LEU A 449 -17.27 -11.84 -23.94
N ALA A 450 -17.23 -10.89 -23.01
CA ALA A 450 -18.01 -9.66 -23.10
C ALA A 450 -17.19 -8.56 -23.79
N ILE A 451 -17.80 -7.89 -24.77
CA ILE A 451 -17.28 -6.65 -25.38
C ILE A 451 -18.35 -5.58 -25.19
N GLN A 452 -18.01 -4.51 -24.49
CA GLN A 452 -18.91 -3.42 -24.12
C GLN A 452 -18.30 -2.06 -24.48
N ASP A 453 -19.16 -1.06 -24.64
CA ASP A 453 -18.72 0.34 -24.70
C ASP A 453 -18.37 0.89 -23.31
N GLU A 454 -17.86 2.11 -23.25
CA GLU A 454 -17.51 2.79 -21.99
C GLU A 454 -18.73 3.05 -21.06
N ASN A 455 -19.96 2.93 -21.57
CA ASN A 455 -21.19 3.03 -20.78
C ASN A 455 -21.70 1.65 -20.33
N TYR A 456 -20.88 0.61 -20.40
CA TYR A 456 -21.23 -0.78 -20.08
C TYR A 456 -22.35 -1.35 -20.95
N SER A 457 -22.61 -0.77 -22.12
CA SER A 457 -23.59 -1.33 -23.06
C SER A 457 -22.95 -2.45 -23.86
N GLN A 458 -23.58 -3.62 -23.87
CA GLN A 458 -23.10 -4.79 -24.61
C GLN A 458 -23.05 -4.50 -26.12
N ILE A 459 -21.87 -4.67 -26.71
CA ILE A 459 -21.62 -4.60 -28.15
C ILE A 459 -21.70 -6.01 -28.75
N SER A 460 -21.00 -6.97 -28.15
CA SER A 460 -20.93 -8.35 -28.61
C SER A 460 -20.59 -9.31 -27.47
N GLU A 461 -21.08 -10.53 -27.54
CA GLU A 461 -20.80 -11.61 -26.57
C GLU A 461 -20.45 -12.89 -27.33
N PRO A 462 -19.22 -13.01 -27.91
CA PRO A 462 -18.86 -14.17 -28.69
C PRO A 462 -18.33 -15.31 -27.83
N THR A 463 -18.70 -16.54 -28.20
CA THR A 463 -18.04 -17.76 -27.75
C THR A 463 -16.65 -17.85 -28.37
N ILE A 464 -15.62 -17.90 -27.53
CA ILE A 464 -14.22 -18.04 -27.91
C ILE A 464 -13.81 -19.48 -27.74
N SER A 465 -13.27 -20.11 -28.78
CA SER A 465 -12.73 -21.47 -28.72
C SER A 465 -11.27 -21.47 -29.17
N VAL A 466 -10.38 -21.99 -28.32
CA VAL A 466 -8.95 -22.12 -28.57
C VAL A 466 -8.59 -23.61 -28.59
N HIS A 467 -7.86 -24.04 -29.63
CA HIS A 467 -7.37 -25.41 -29.77
C HIS A 467 -5.84 -25.41 -29.85
N PHE A 468 -5.20 -26.40 -29.20
CA PHE A 468 -3.75 -26.44 -28.96
C PHE A 468 -3.01 -27.52 -29.78
#